data_AF-A0A250WXW5-F1
#
_entry.id   AF-A0A250WXW5-F1
#
_cell.length_a   1.000
_cell.length_b   1.000
_cell.length_c   1.000
_cell.angle_alpha   90.00
_cell.angle_beta   90.00
_cell.angle_gamma   90.00
#
_symmetry.space_group_name_H-M   'P 1'
#
loop_
_entity.id
_entity.type
_entity.pdbx_description
1 polymer ?
#
loop_
_entity_poly.entity_id
_entity_poly.type
_entity_poly.pdbx_seq_one_letter_code
_entity_poly.pdbx_strand_id
1 'polypeptide(L)'
;MYTKLQSKPSVAHARTATVAVRPTLSRANAVSVRSEMSYVMIKPDGVQRGLVGDIISRFERKGFQLKGLKLYQTPQAVAEEHYKDLKEKPFYPALVGYICSGPVVCMVWEGKGVVASARKLIGATNPLASEPGTIRGDFAIEVGRNVIHGSDSPENGERETAIWFGSEGLVEWTPTMTPWLKE
;
A
#
# COMPACT_ATOMS: atom_id res chain seq x y z
N MET A 1 -62.91 -11.85 53.64
CA MET A 1 -62.47 -10.45 53.82
C MET A 1 -61.52 -10.10 52.68
N TYR A 2 -61.81 -9.00 51.96
CA TYR A 2 -60.98 -8.25 51.01
C TYR A 2 -60.36 -8.99 49.79
N THR A 3 -60.98 -8.96 48.60
CA THR A 3 -61.01 -7.93 47.52
C THR A 3 -59.76 -7.83 46.63
N LYS A 4 -60.01 -8.08 45.33
CA LYS A 4 -59.59 -7.32 44.12
C LYS A 4 -58.12 -6.87 43.99
N LEU A 5 -57.46 -7.21 42.88
CA LEU A 5 -57.51 -6.48 41.60
C LEU A 5 -56.42 -7.01 40.65
N GLN A 6 -56.81 -7.28 39.41
CA GLN A 6 -55.91 -7.45 38.28
C GLN A 6 -55.26 -6.10 37.93
N SER A 7 -53.95 -6.09 37.66
CA SER A 7 -53.31 -5.02 36.91
C SER A 7 -52.23 -5.59 35.99
N LYS A 8 -52.51 -5.61 34.68
CA LYS A 8 -51.52 -5.86 33.63
C LYS A 8 -50.51 -4.70 33.60
N PRO A 9 -49.21 -4.96 33.40
CA PRO A 9 -48.26 -3.87 33.18
C PRO A 9 -48.46 -3.26 31.77
N SER A 10 -48.54 -1.94 31.77
CA SER A 10 -48.66 -1.04 30.62
C SER A 10 -47.37 -1.00 29.80
N VAL A 11 -47.49 -1.14 28.48
CA VAL A 11 -46.39 -0.99 27.52
C VAL A 11 -46.13 0.50 27.29
N ALA A 12 -45.04 1.00 27.86
CA ALA A 12 -44.57 2.36 27.61
C ALA A 12 -44.04 2.47 26.16
N HIS A 13 -44.69 3.31 25.36
CA HIS A 13 -44.22 3.69 24.02
C HIS A 13 -43.05 4.67 24.15
N ALA A 14 -41.84 4.21 23.79
CA ALA A 14 -40.70 5.10 23.64
C ALA A 14 -40.94 6.04 22.44
N ARG A 15 -40.92 7.36 22.70
CA ARG A 15 -40.99 8.39 21.66
C ARG A 15 -39.66 8.40 20.90
N THR A 16 -39.69 8.00 19.64
CA THR A 16 -38.56 8.15 18.71
C THR A 16 -38.36 9.63 18.42
N ALA A 17 -37.27 10.22 18.89
CA ALA A 17 -36.85 11.54 18.46
C ALA A 17 -36.29 11.43 17.04
N THR A 18 -37.02 11.96 16.06
CA THR A 18 -36.53 12.14 14.69
C THR A 18 -35.47 13.23 14.66
N VAL A 19 -34.21 12.83 14.48
CA VAL A 19 -33.11 13.78 14.17
C VAL A 19 -33.27 14.20 12.72
N ALA A 20 -33.57 15.47 12.49
CA ALA A 20 -33.62 16.05 11.16
C ALA A 20 -32.21 16.07 10.54
N VAL A 21 -32.02 15.29 9.46
CA VAL A 21 -30.81 15.34 8.64
C VAL A 21 -30.81 16.64 7.85
N ARG A 22 -29.86 17.54 8.14
CA ARG A 22 -29.64 18.74 7.32
C ARG A 22 -29.10 18.33 5.95
N PRO A 23 -29.63 18.85 4.83
CA PRO A 23 -29.07 18.57 3.52
C PRO A 23 -27.72 19.27 3.41
N THR A 24 -26.65 18.50 3.34
CA THR A 24 -25.32 19.03 3.03
C THR A 24 -25.27 19.46 1.57
N LEU A 25 -24.76 20.68 1.39
CA LEU A 25 -24.62 21.41 0.14
C LEU A 25 -24.01 20.56 -0.99
N SER A 26 -24.55 20.78 -2.18
CA SER A 26 -24.10 20.30 -3.48
C SER A 26 -22.56 20.22 -3.59
N ARG A 27 -22.05 19.01 -3.85
CA ARG A 27 -20.66 18.81 -4.26
C ARG A 27 -20.48 19.43 -5.65
N ALA A 28 -19.88 20.61 -5.69
CA ALA A 28 -19.22 21.09 -6.90
C ALA A 28 -18.24 20.01 -7.38
N ASN A 29 -18.20 19.79 -8.70
CA ASN A 29 -17.26 18.89 -9.36
C ASN A 29 -15.82 19.35 -9.09
N ALA A 30 -15.26 18.92 -7.96
CA ALA A 30 -13.83 18.89 -7.77
C ALA A 30 -13.30 17.85 -8.76
N VAL A 31 -12.50 18.28 -9.72
CA VAL A 31 -11.64 17.39 -10.49
C VAL A 31 -10.81 16.64 -9.46
N SER A 32 -11.17 15.38 -9.22
CA SER A 32 -10.40 14.49 -8.35
C SER A 32 -9.09 14.20 -9.06
N VAL A 33 -8.08 15.04 -8.84
CA VAL A 33 -6.70 14.71 -9.19
C VAL A 33 -6.38 13.42 -8.43
N ARG A 34 -6.22 12.30 -9.16
CA ARG A 34 -5.77 11.06 -8.55
C ARG A 34 -4.41 11.33 -7.93
N SER A 35 -4.29 11.04 -6.63
CA SER A 35 -3.01 11.16 -5.94
C SER A 35 -2.03 10.14 -6.52
N GLU A 36 -0.77 10.55 -6.65
CA GLU A 36 0.30 9.71 -7.17
C GLU A 36 0.46 8.44 -6.31
N MET A 37 0.67 7.30 -6.97
CA MET A 37 0.90 6.00 -6.34
C MET A 37 2.23 5.39 -6.78
N SER A 38 2.87 4.66 -5.88
CA SER A 38 4.04 3.84 -6.17
C SER A 38 3.75 2.39 -5.78
N TYR A 39 4.06 1.47 -6.69
CA TYR A 39 4.15 0.06 -6.35
C TYR A 39 5.51 -0.21 -5.71
N VAL A 40 5.50 -0.89 -4.58
CA VAL A 40 6.70 -1.28 -3.83
C VAL A 40 6.62 -2.77 -3.52
N MET A 41 7.71 -3.50 -3.72
CA MET A 41 7.77 -4.94 -3.47
C MET A 41 8.96 -5.29 -2.61
N ILE A 42 8.74 -5.88 -1.44
CA ILE A 42 9.80 -6.56 -0.70
C ILE A 42 10.02 -7.90 -1.40
N LYS A 43 11.23 -8.08 -1.90
CA LYS A 43 11.66 -9.25 -2.69
C LYS A 43 11.85 -10.48 -1.79
N PRO A 44 12.03 -11.68 -2.36
CA PRO A 44 12.09 -12.90 -1.56
C PRO A 44 13.18 -12.90 -0.50
N ASP A 45 14.36 -12.33 -0.78
CA ASP A 45 15.43 -12.16 0.20
C ASP A 45 15.06 -11.22 1.35
N GLY A 46 14.30 -10.15 1.08
CA GLY A 46 13.79 -9.26 2.13
C GLY A 46 12.80 -9.95 3.07
N VAL A 47 11.92 -10.79 2.51
CA VAL A 47 10.97 -11.59 3.30
C VAL A 47 11.69 -12.66 4.12
N GLN A 48 12.59 -13.43 3.49
CA GLN A 48 13.36 -14.49 4.15
C GLN A 48 14.25 -13.98 5.30
N ARG A 49 14.63 -12.70 5.25
CA ARG A 49 15.45 -12.04 6.28
C ARG A 49 14.63 -11.31 7.34
N GLY A 50 13.30 -11.41 7.31
CA GLY A 50 12.43 -10.81 8.32
C GLY A 50 12.33 -9.28 8.26
N LEU A 51 12.65 -8.65 7.13
CA LEU A 51 12.73 -7.18 7.00
C LEU A 51 11.38 -6.50 6.73
N VAL A 52 10.28 -7.26 6.74
CA VAL A 52 8.96 -6.76 6.32
C VAL A 52 8.49 -5.59 7.18
N GLY A 53 8.53 -5.75 8.51
CA GLY A 53 8.09 -4.72 9.45
C GLY A 53 8.97 -3.47 9.39
N ASP A 54 10.28 -3.65 9.29
CA ASP A 54 11.24 -2.55 9.20
C ASP A 54 11.02 -1.70 7.95
N ILE A 55 10.79 -2.34 6.80
CA ILE A 55 10.57 -1.65 5.53
C ILE A 55 9.24 -0.90 5.57
N ILE A 56 8.13 -1.56 5.94
CA ILE A 56 6.81 -0.92 6.03
C ILE A 56 6.87 0.31 6.95
N SER A 57 7.52 0.15 8.11
CA SER A 57 7.69 1.23 9.09
C SER A 57 8.35 2.49 8.51
N ARG A 58 9.30 2.36 7.56
CA ARG A 58 9.93 3.54 6.94
C ARG A 58 8.96 4.33 6.07
N PHE A 59 8.05 3.67 5.36
CA PHE A 59 7.03 4.33 4.55
C PHE A 59 5.93 4.94 5.43
N GLU A 60 5.47 4.22 6.46
CA GLU A 60 4.47 4.73 7.42
C GLU A 60 4.98 5.98 8.15
N ARG A 61 6.20 5.94 8.69
CA ARG A 61 6.80 7.08 9.42
C ARG A 61 7.06 8.28 8.52
N LYS A 62 7.19 8.08 7.20
CA LYS A 62 7.28 9.18 6.23
C LYS A 62 5.93 9.89 6.06
N GLY A 63 4.83 9.24 6.38
CA GLY A 63 3.47 9.76 6.21
C GLY A 63 2.79 9.35 4.90
N PHE A 64 3.32 8.35 4.19
CA PHE A 64 2.64 7.80 3.02
C PHE A 64 1.46 6.93 3.42
N GLN A 65 0.43 6.92 2.58
CA GLN A 65 -0.77 6.15 2.82
C GLN A 65 -0.66 4.76 2.17
N LEU A 66 -0.82 3.70 2.96
CA LEU A 66 -0.89 2.34 2.44
C LEU A 66 -2.26 2.07 1.80
N LYS A 67 -2.28 1.75 0.51
CA LYS A 67 -3.50 1.51 -0.27
C LYS A 67 -3.74 0.04 -0.58
N GLY A 68 -2.67 -0.76 -0.63
CA GLY A 68 -2.74 -2.20 -0.87
C GLY A 68 -1.56 -2.89 -0.20
N LEU A 69 -1.80 -4.08 0.35
CA LEU A 69 -0.79 -4.92 1.00
C LEU A 69 -1.16 -6.38 0.82
N LYS A 70 -0.25 -7.20 0.29
CA LYS A 70 -0.42 -8.67 0.28
C LYS A 70 0.93 -9.39 0.33
N LEU A 71 0.94 -10.52 1.03
CA LEU A 71 1.97 -11.56 0.87
C LEU A 71 1.58 -12.42 -0.34
N TYR A 72 2.50 -12.64 -1.27
CA TYR A 72 2.16 -13.23 -2.56
C TYR A 72 3.27 -14.16 -3.05
N GLN A 73 2.89 -15.35 -3.52
CA GLN A 73 3.78 -16.24 -4.26
C GLN A 73 3.65 -15.89 -5.75
N THR A 74 4.68 -15.27 -6.32
CA THR A 74 4.62 -14.70 -7.67
C THR A 74 4.57 -15.79 -8.75
N PRO A 75 3.50 -15.88 -9.56
CA PRO A 75 3.51 -16.70 -10.77
C PRO A 75 4.47 -16.14 -11.80
N GLN A 76 5.12 -17.02 -12.57
CA GLN A 76 6.11 -16.61 -13.58
C GLN A 76 5.58 -15.57 -14.56
N ALA A 77 4.35 -15.74 -15.07
CA ALA A 77 3.73 -14.78 -16.00
C ALA A 77 3.60 -13.36 -15.41
N VAL A 78 3.36 -13.22 -14.11
CA VAL A 78 3.27 -11.90 -13.44
C VAL A 78 4.66 -11.25 -13.35
N ALA A 79 5.68 -12.03 -13.01
CA ALA A 79 7.06 -11.53 -12.97
C ALA A 79 7.56 -11.13 -14.37
N GLU A 80 7.24 -11.92 -15.40
CA GLU A 80 7.60 -11.63 -16.79
C GLU A 80 6.92 -10.35 -17.30
N GLU A 81 5.62 -10.16 -17.04
CA GLU A 81 4.91 -8.93 -17.40
C GLU A 81 5.47 -7.71 -16.65
N HIS A 82 5.81 -7.86 -15.38
CA HIS A 82 6.41 -6.77 -14.60
C HIS A 82 7.77 -6.33 -15.18
N TYR A 83 8.63 -7.28 -15.55
CA TYR A 83 9.98 -7.04 -16.08
C TYR A 83 10.09 -7.07 -17.60
N LYS A 84 8.98 -6.95 -18.34
CA LYS A 84 8.96 -7.11 -19.81
C LYS A 84 9.97 -6.22 -20.56
N ASP A 85 10.24 -5.02 -20.06
CA ASP A 85 11.19 -4.08 -20.65
C ASP A 85 12.65 -4.53 -20.54
N LEU A 86 12.92 -5.54 -19.70
CA LEU A 86 14.24 -6.13 -19.49
C LEU A 86 14.41 -7.47 -20.22
N LYS A 87 13.42 -7.93 -21.01
CA LYS A 87 13.41 -9.26 -21.62
C LYS A 87 14.67 -9.61 -22.43
N GLU A 88 15.22 -8.62 -23.13
CA GLU A 88 16.44 -8.77 -23.95
C GLU A 88 17.74 -8.70 -23.15
N LYS A 89 17.68 -8.50 -21.83
CA LYS A 89 18.87 -8.43 -20.96
C LYS A 89 19.32 -9.83 -20.57
N PRO A 90 20.64 -10.11 -20.55
CA PRO A 90 21.16 -11.46 -20.25
C PRO A 90 20.80 -11.95 -18.85
N PHE A 91 20.54 -11.05 -17.90
CA PHE A 91 20.15 -11.38 -16.53
C PHE A 91 18.64 -11.60 -16.35
N TYR A 92 17.81 -11.39 -17.38
CA TYR A 92 16.35 -11.47 -17.27
C TYR A 92 15.83 -12.83 -16.77
N PRO A 93 16.29 -13.98 -17.30
CA PRO A 93 15.83 -15.29 -16.80
C PRO A 93 16.14 -15.48 -15.31
N ALA A 94 17.32 -15.05 -14.86
CA ALA A 94 17.72 -15.11 -13.46
C ALA A 94 16.89 -14.16 -12.57
N LEU A 95 16.55 -12.98 -13.07
CA LEU A 95 15.69 -12.02 -12.38
C LEU A 95 14.27 -12.57 -12.17
N VAL A 96 13.65 -13.11 -13.22
CA VAL A 96 12.32 -13.72 -13.15
C VAL A 96 12.34 -14.92 -12.19
N GLY A 97 13.31 -15.83 -12.35
CA GLY A 97 13.47 -16.99 -11.46
C GLY A 97 13.66 -16.59 -10.00
N TYR A 98 14.46 -15.56 -9.73
CA TYR A 98 14.66 -15.03 -8.38
C TYR A 98 13.36 -14.49 -7.77
N ILE A 99 12.58 -13.69 -8.50
CA ILE A 99 11.32 -13.13 -7.97
C ILE A 99 10.25 -14.21 -7.76
N CYS A 100 10.31 -15.31 -8.51
CA CYS A 100 9.41 -16.46 -8.32
C CYS A 100 9.91 -17.46 -7.27
N SER A 101 11.14 -17.33 -6.78
CA SER A 101 11.78 -18.33 -5.90
C SER A 101 11.24 -18.39 -4.47
N GLY A 102 10.42 -17.41 -4.09
CA GLY A 102 9.82 -17.36 -2.75
C GLY A 102 8.75 -16.26 -2.65
N PRO A 103 8.16 -16.09 -1.46
CA PRO A 103 7.12 -15.10 -1.26
C PRO A 103 7.68 -13.68 -1.36
N VAL A 104 6.87 -12.77 -1.90
CA VAL A 104 7.11 -11.33 -1.89
C VAL A 104 6.03 -10.62 -1.09
N VAL A 105 6.33 -9.43 -0.57
CA VAL A 105 5.31 -8.54 -0.01
C VAL A 105 5.08 -7.40 -0.99
N CYS A 106 3.90 -7.40 -1.62
CA CYS A 106 3.46 -6.38 -2.56
C CYS A 106 2.76 -5.27 -1.78
N MET A 107 3.08 -4.02 -2.11
CA MET A 107 2.50 -2.84 -1.49
C MET A 107 2.19 -1.76 -2.52
N VAL A 108 1.16 -0.96 -2.24
CA VAL A 108 0.87 0.28 -2.96
C VAL A 108 0.84 1.41 -1.97
N TRP A 109 1.68 2.42 -2.19
CA TRP A 109 1.77 3.62 -1.37
C TRP A 109 1.30 4.84 -2.15
N GLU A 110 0.48 5.67 -1.52
CA GLU A 110 -0.06 6.90 -2.09
C GLU A 110 0.49 8.13 -1.34
N GLY A 111 0.78 9.19 -2.09
CA GLY A 111 1.16 10.49 -1.53
C GLY A 111 1.76 11.43 -2.58
N LYS A 112 1.88 12.72 -2.23
CA LYS A 112 2.49 13.74 -3.10
C LYS A 112 3.97 13.38 -3.34
N GLY A 113 4.36 13.13 -4.59
CA GLY A 113 5.73 12.76 -4.95
C GLY A 113 6.20 11.41 -4.39
N VAL A 114 5.25 10.49 -4.14
CA VAL A 114 5.55 9.21 -3.50
C VAL A 114 6.53 8.36 -4.29
N VAL A 115 6.51 8.36 -5.62
CA VAL A 115 7.44 7.58 -6.45
C VAL A 115 8.87 8.07 -6.24
N ALA A 116 9.10 9.38 -6.43
CA ALA A 116 10.42 9.97 -6.28
C ALA A 116 10.93 9.83 -4.83
N SER A 117 10.06 10.01 -3.84
CA SER A 117 10.43 9.86 -2.43
C SER A 117 10.66 8.41 -2.03
N ALA A 118 9.88 7.46 -2.54
CA ALA A 118 10.09 6.02 -2.33
C ALA A 118 11.47 5.61 -2.86
N ARG A 119 11.84 6.07 -4.06
CA ARG A 119 13.16 5.81 -4.63
C ARG A 119 14.30 6.36 -3.77
N LYS A 120 14.14 7.55 -3.18
CA LYS A 120 15.09 8.11 -2.21
C LYS A 120 15.19 7.29 -0.93
N LEU A 121 14.06 6.83 -0.37
CA LEU A 121 14.03 5.96 0.80
C LEU A 121 14.67 4.60 0.53
N ILE A 122 14.46 4.05 -0.68
CA ILE A 122 14.98 2.75 -1.09
C ILE A 122 16.50 2.78 -1.26
N GLY A 123 17.05 3.83 -1.87
CA GLY A 123 18.47 3.91 -2.24
C GLY A 123 18.75 3.42 -3.67
N ALA A 124 20.02 3.53 -4.09
CA ALA A 124 20.47 3.15 -5.43
C ALA A 124 20.23 1.65 -5.72
N THR A 125 20.15 1.26 -6.99
CA THR A 125 19.94 -0.16 -7.37
C THR A 125 21.07 -1.05 -6.88
N ASN A 126 22.31 -0.56 -6.98
CA ASN A 126 23.48 -1.17 -6.36
C ASN A 126 23.56 -0.74 -4.88
N PRO A 127 23.44 -1.67 -3.91
CA PRO A 127 23.53 -1.35 -2.50
C PRO A 127 24.83 -0.67 -2.09
N LEU A 128 25.96 -1.00 -2.74
CA LEU A 128 27.26 -0.35 -2.48
C LEU A 128 27.30 1.13 -2.86
N ALA A 129 26.35 1.60 -3.66
CA ALA A 129 26.16 3.01 -4.00
C ALA A 129 24.96 3.63 -3.26
N SER A 130 24.40 2.94 -2.27
CA SER A 130 23.29 3.43 -1.46
C SER A 130 23.82 4.01 -0.16
N GLU A 131 23.38 5.23 0.17
CA GLU A 131 23.79 5.91 1.40
C GLU A 131 23.24 5.20 2.66
N PRO A 132 23.96 5.24 3.79
CA PRO A 132 23.43 4.85 5.10
C PRO A 132 22.11 5.58 5.41
N GLY A 133 21.16 4.86 6.00
CA GLY A 133 19.80 5.34 6.26
C GLY A 133 18.81 5.06 5.13
N THR A 134 19.27 4.64 3.94
CA THR A 134 18.40 4.07 2.90
C THR A 134 18.15 2.59 3.15
N ILE A 135 17.06 2.04 2.63
CA ILE A 135 16.71 0.62 2.83
C ILE A 135 17.81 -0.30 2.32
N ARG A 136 18.36 -0.02 1.12
CA ARG A 136 19.44 -0.83 0.55
C ARG A 136 20.78 -0.57 1.22
N GLY A 137 21.08 0.67 1.60
CA GLY A 137 22.31 0.98 2.32
C GLY A 137 22.38 0.27 3.68
N ASP A 138 21.25 0.17 4.38
CA ASP A 138 21.20 -0.46 5.70
C ASP A 138 21.07 -1.98 5.64
N PHE A 139 20.44 -2.52 4.59
CA PHE A 139 20.02 -3.92 4.58
C PHE A 139 20.49 -4.73 3.39
N ALA A 140 21.23 -4.21 2.42
CA ALA A 140 21.69 -4.99 1.26
C ALA A 140 23.18 -4.80 1.00
N ILE A 141 23.78 -5.78 0.33
CA ILE A 141 25.21 -5.78 -0.02
C ILE A 141 25.35 -5.91 -1.54
N GLU A 142 24.69 -6.91 -2.13
CA GLU A 142 24.81 -7.27 -3.54
C GLU A 142 23.59 -6.84 -4.37
N VAL A 143 23.81 -6.42 -5.62
CA VAL A 143 22.74 -5.96 -6.54
C VAL A 143 21.68 -7.03 -6.79
N GLY A 144 22.08 -8.31 -6.86
CA GLY A 144 21.17 -9.44 -7.07
C GLY A 144 20.34 -9.81 -5.83
N ARG A 145 20.62 -9.20 -4.66
CA ARG A 145 19.95 -9.42 -3.37
C ARG A 145 19.73 -8.07 -2.68
N ASN A 146 19.08 -7.17 -3.42
CA ASN A 146 18.87 -5.78 -3.00
C ASN A 146 17.52 -5.52 -2.32
N VAL A 147 16.89 -6.57 -1.77
CA VAL A 147 15.78 -6.54 -0.79
C VAL A 147 14.43 -6.00 -1.27
N ILE A 148 14.41 -4.94 -2.09
CA ILE A 148 13.19 -4.19 -2.38
C ILE A 148 13.19 -3.66 -3.82
N HIS A 149 12.00 -3.51 -4.39
CA HIS A 149 11.70 -2.80 -5.63
C HIS A 149 10.77 -1.62 -5.32
N GLY A 150 10.87 -0.55 -6.10
CA GLY A 150 9.89 0.55 -6.12
C GLY A 150 9.84 1.15 -7.52
N SER A 151 8.64 1.53 -7.96
CA SER A 151 8.42 2.15 -9.28
C SER A 151 9.36 3.34 -9.50
N ASP A 152 9.77 3.55 -10.75
CA ASP A 152 10.76 4.58 -11.13
C ASP A 152 10.13 5.83 -11.77
N SER A 153 8.86 5.76 -12.17
CA SER A 153 8.06 6.88 -12.66
C SER A 153 6.60 6.74 -12.20
N PRO A 154 5.82 7.84 -12.19
CA PRO A 154 4.38 7.78 -11.93
C PRO A 154 3.62 6.82 -12.85
N GLU A 155 3.97 6.79 -14.13
CA GLU A 155 3.37 5.90 -15.13
C GLU A 155 3.65 4.43 -14.80
N ASN A 156 4.88 4.12 -14.37
CA ASN A 156 5.22 2.78 -13.90
C ASN A 156 4.54 2.47 -12.56
N GLY A 157 4.35 3.45 -11.69
CA GLY A 157 3.54 3.30 -10.47
C GLY A 157 2.13 2.81 -10.75
N GLU A 158 1.45 3.42 -11.72
CA GLU A 158 0.11 3.00 -12.16
C GLU A 158 0.12 1.63 -12.84
N ARG A 159 1.04 1.42 -13.80
CA ARG A 159 1.17 0.16 -14.55
C ARG A 159 1.44 -1.01 -13.63
N GLU A 160 2.41 -0.88 -12.74
CA GLU A 160 2.80 -1.93 -11.81
C GLU A 160 1.66 -2.20 -10.81
N THR A 161 1.00 -1.15 -10.29
CA THR A 161 -0.18 -1.33 -9.43
C THR A 161 -1.27 -2.15 -10.13
N ALA A 162 -1.56 -1.85 -11.41
CA ALA A 162 -2.55 -2.60 -12.18
C ALA A 162 -2.16 -4.08 -12.37
N ILE A 163 -0.88 -4.37 -12.64
CA ILE A 163 -0.37 -5.75 -12.79
C ILE A 163 -0.55 -6.53 -11.48
N TRP A 164 -0.18 -5.93 -10.35
CA TRP A 164 -0.07 -6.65 -9.09
C TRP A 164 -1.37 -6.67 -8.28
N PHE A 165 -2.24 -5.67 -8.39
CA PHE A 165 -3.46 -5.55 -7.57
C PHE A 165 -4.76 -5.52 -8.38
N GLY A 166 -4.70 -5.29 -9.70
CA GLY A 166 -5.90 -5.12 -10.52
C GLY A 166 -6.75 -3.92 -10.05
N SER A 167 -8.03 -3.93 -10.41
CA SER A 167 -8.97 -2.85 -10.08
C SER A 167 -9.54 -2.89 -8.65
N GLU A 168 -9.52 -4.06 -8.00
CA GLU A 168 -10.19 -4.28 -6.70
C GLU A 168 -9.21 -4.46 -5.53
N GLY A 169 -7.90 -4.49 -5.79
CA GLY A 169 -6.88 -4.75 -4.76
C GLY A 169 -6.53 -3.55 -3.88
N LEU A 170 -7.19 -2.41 -4.04
CA LEU A 170 -6.89 -1.16 -3.33
C LEU A 170 -8.04 -0.77 -2.39
N VAL A 171 -7.68 -0.15 -1.27
CA VAL A 171 -8.62 0.32 -0.25
C VAL A 171 -8.66 1.84 -0.21
N GLU A 172 -9.87 2.39 -0.28
CA GLU A 172 -10.13 3.81 -0.07
C GLU A 172 -10.37 4.12 1.41
N TRP A 173 -9.54 5.00 1.95
CA TRP A 173 -9.63 5.45 3.34
C TRP A 173 -8.94 6.82 3.50
N THR A 174 -9.13 7.48 4.64
CA THR A 174 -8.48 8.77 4.94
C THR A 174 -7.77 8.68 6.28
N PRO A 175 -6.44 8.85 6.34
CA PRO A 175 -5.71 8.89 7.60
C PRO A 175 -6.16 10.08 8.45
N THR A 176 -6.40 9.86 9.73
CA THR A 176 -6.74 10.93 10.70
C THR A 176 -5.65 11.99 10.80
N MET A 177 -4.39 11.63 10.53
CA MET A 177 -3.23 12.51 10.54
C MET A 177 -3.09 13.40 9.29
N THR A 178 -3.94 13.23 8.26
CA THR A 178 -3.82 13.97 6.99
C THR A 178 -3.66 15.48 7.16
N PRO A 179 -4.41 16.18 8.05
CA PRO A 179 -4.26 17.62 8.26
C PRO A 179 -2.89 18.07 8.80
N TRP A 180 -2.08 17.15 9.33
CA TRP A 180 -0.74 17.42 9.85
C TRP A 180 0.38 17.08 8.85
N LEU A 181 0.03 16.41 7.75
CA LEU A 181 0.98 15.96 6.71
C LEU A 181 0.85 16.73 5.39
N LYS A 182 -0.32 17.32 5.13
CA LYS A 182 -0.64 18.03 3.89
C LYS A 182 -1.16 19.43 4.22
N GLU A 183 -0.72 20.41 3.44
CA GLU A 183 -1.18 21.81 3.48
C GLU A 183 -2.55 22.00 2.82
#